data_AF-A0A2G6D3X6-F1
#
_entry.id   AF-A0A2G6D3X6-F1
#
_cell.length_a   1.000
_cell.length_b   1.000
_cell.length_c   1.000
_cell.angle_alpha   90.00
_cell.angle_beta   90.00
_cell.angle_gamma   90.00
#
_symmetry.space_group_name_H-M   'P 1'
#
loop_
_entity.id
_entity.type
_entity.pdbx_description
1 polymer ?
#
loop_
_entity_poly.entity_id
_entity_poly.type
_entity_poly.pdbx_seq_one_letter_code
_entity_poly.pdbx_strand_id
1 'polypeptide(L)'
;MSGQAEKDDLVLRNDYHFRKLLTALPNVSVQGYDKDRRVVYWNKSSELLYGYSEEEAMGNLLEDLIIPDSMREDIIEAHGAWLRDGVEIPAAELELIDKERKRVPVFSSHVMLNRCTENPEMFCVDVDLSGQKRIEKEVQYLSQYDSQTGLFNKNSLFTYTKKTLEKAHLDRQMTVAIFIGMRALHDPIKSSALSSTTNF
;
A
#
# COMPACT_ATOMS: atom_id res chain seq x y z
N MET A 1 -13.97 39.54 31.90
CA MET A 1 -12.66 39.38 31.23
C MET A 1 -11.98 38.05 31.55
N SER A 2 -12.17 37.43 32.72
CA SER A 2 -11.54 36.14 33.10
C SER A 2 -12.02 34.91 32.32
N GLY A 3 -13.33 34.80 32.02
CA GLY A 3 -13.90 33.57 31.44
C GLY A 3 -13.68 33.37 29.93
N GLN A 4 -13.22 34.39 29.19
CA GLN A 4 -12.86 34.25 27.77
C GLN A 4 -11.45 33.72 27.63
N ALA A 5 -10.50 34.25 28.41
CA ALA A 5 -9.11 33.78 28.44
C ALA A 5 -9.00 32.31 28.90
N GLU A 6 -9.83 31.87 29.85
CA GLU A 6 -9.88 30.47 30.30
C GLU A 6 -10.42 29.51 29.23
N LYS A 7 -11.44 29.94 28.46
CA LYS A 7 -11.97 29.18 27.33
C LYS A 7 -10.97 29.11 26.18
N ASP A 8 -10.32 30.22 25.87
CA ASP A 8 -9.32 30.28 24.81
C ASP A 8 -8.11 29.40 25.17
N ASP A 9 -7.64 29.42 26.42
CA ASP A 9 -6.59 28.53 26.92
C ASP A 9 -6.98 27.05 26.86
N LEU A 10 -8.21 26.70 27.26
CA LEU A 10 -8.74 25.34 27.15
C LEU A 10 -8.80 24.83 25.70
N VAL A 11 -9.20 25.68 24.76
CA VAL A 11 -9.26 25.34 23.32
C VAL A 11 -7.85 25.14 22.76
N LEU A 12 -6.91 26.05 23.06
CA LEU A 12 -5.50 25.94 22.68
C LEU A 12 -4.85 24.67 23.26
N ARG A 13 -5.17 24.33 24.51
CA ARG A 13 -4.66 23.13 25.17
C ARG A 13 -5.21 21.86 24.52
N ASN A 14 -6.49 21.84 24.18
CA ASN A 14 -7.12 20.70 23.52
C ASN A 14 -6.59 20.49 22.10
N ASP A 15 -6.40 21.56 21.32
CA ASP A 15 -5.78 21.51 19.99
C ASP A 15 -4.31 21.03 20.07
N TYR A 16 -3.54 21.55 21.03
CA TYR A 16 -2.16 21.08 21.26
C TYR A 16 -2.09 19.58 21.61
N HIS A 17 -2.99 19.10 22.49
CA HIS A 17 -3.03 17.69 22.86
C HIS A 17 -3.47 16.79 21.70
N PHE A 18 -4.43 17.23 20.88
CA PHE A 18 -4.87 16.50 19.69
C PHE A 18 -3.74 16.38 18.66
N ARG A 19 -3.07 17.50 18.33
CA ARG A 19 -1.91 17.51 17.42
C ARG A 19 -0.77 16.65 17.94
N LYS A 20 -0.51 16.66 19.25
CA LYS A 20 0.46 15.77 19.91
C LYS A 20 0.10 14.30 19.75
N LEU A 21 -1.16 13.91 19.91
CA LEU A 21 -1.61 12.52 19.73
C LEU A 21 -1.45 12.07 18.27
N LEU A 22 -1.85 12.89 17.30
CA LEU A 22 -1.69 12.61 15.88
C LEU A 22 -0.21 12.49 15.46
N THR A 23 0.68 13.23 16.13
CA THR A 23 2.12 13.18 15.87
C THR A 23 2.81 12.04 16.63
N ALA A 24 2.21 11.52 17.71
CA ALA A 24 2.80 10.51 18.58
C ALA A 24 2.74 9.08 18.00
N LEU A 25 1.96 8.85 16.94
CA LEU A 25 1.92 7.57 16.23
C LEU A 25 3.00 7.56 15.14
N PRO A 26 4.18 6.92 15.37
CA PRO A 26 5.18 6.79 14.33
C PRO A 26 4.58 6.00 13.17
N ASN A 27 4.89 6.43 11.94
CA ASN A 27 4.45 5.80 10.68
C ASN A 27 2.96 5.93 10.34
N VAL A 28 2.22 6.82 11.02
CA VAL A 28 0.85 7.17 10.63
C VAL A 28 0.85 8.56 10.02
N SER A 29 0.47 8.63 8.75
CA SER A 29 0.37 9.88 8.00
C SER A 29 -0.96 10.54 8.30
N VAL A 30 -0.92 11.81 8.69
CA VAL A 30 -2.12 12.58 9.03
C VAL A 30 -2.10 13.89 8.26
N GLN A 31 -3.18 14.15 7.53
CA GLN A 31 -3.38 15.36 6.73
C GLN A 31 -4.72 15.99 7.08
N GLY A 32 -4.79 17.31 6.96
CA GLY A 32 -6.02 18.08 7.15
C GLY A 32 -6.30 18.94 5.93
N TYR A 33 -7.56 19.06 5.57
CA TYR A 33 -8.04 19.79 4.41
C TYR A 33 -9.20 20.72 4.77
N ASP A 34 -9.20 21.94 4.25
CA ASP A 34 -10.31 22.88 4.43
C ASP A 34 -11.52 22.55 3.53
N LYS A 35 -12.57 23.39 3.62
CA LYS A 35 -13.77 23.29 2.78
C LYS A 35 -13.52 23.29 1.26
N ASP A 36 -12.39 23.85 0.84
CA ASP A 36 -11.97 23.96 -0.56
C ASP A 36 -10.91 22.88 -0.91
N ARG A 37 -10.71 21.89 -0.03
CA ARG A 37 -9.74 20.78 -0.13
C ARG A 37 -8.27 21.21 -0.09
N ARG A 38 -7.99 22.41 0.41
CA ARG A 38 -6.61 22.89 0.57
C ARG A 38 -6.00 22.30 1.82
N VAL A 39 -4.73 21.88 1.72
CA VAL A 39 -3.98 21.36 2.87
C VAL A 39 -3.86 22.44 3.94
N VAL A 40 -4.36 22.14 5.14
CA VAL A 40 -4.23 22.96 6.36
C VAL A 40 -3.41 22.28 7.45
N TYR A 41 -3.10 20.99 7.28
CA TYR A 41 -2.25 20.24 8.19
C TYR A 41 -1.52 19.13 7.45
N TRP A 42 -0.23 18.97 7.74
CA TRP A 42 0.62 17.96 7.12
C TRP A 42 1.70 17.48 8.10
N ASN A 43 1.56 16.26 8.63
CA ASN A 43 2.53 15.77 9.62
C ASN A 43 3.81 15.19 8.97
N LYS A 44 4.84 14.97 9.78
CA LYS A 44 6.13 14.43 9.31
C LYS A 44 6.02 13.08 8.60
N SER A 45 5.13 12.21 9.05
CA SER A 45 4.87 10.92 8.39
C SER A 45 4.30 11.10 6.99
N SER A 46 3.44 12.11 6.77
CA SER A 46 2.90 12.45 5.45
C SER A 46 4.00 12.92 4.50
N GLU A 47 4.97 13.68 4.99
CA GLU A 47 6.15 14.04 4.19
C GLU A 47 6.95 12.82 3.76
N LEU A 48 7.16 11.88 4.68
CA LEU A 48 7.91 10.65 4.40
C LEU A 48 7.15 9.73 3.43
N LEU A 49 5.82 9.69 3.53
CA LEU A 49 4.98 8.81 2.73
C LEU A 49 4.77 9.33 1.30
N TYR A 50 4.51 10.64 1.15
CA TYR A 50 4.15 11.23 -0.14
C TYR A 50 5.26 12.07 -0.78
N GLY A 51 6.35 12.34 -0.06
CA GLY A 51 7.52 13.03 -0.60
C GLY A 51 7.39 14.56 -0.75
N TYR A 52 6.29 15.15 -0.29
CA TYR A 52 6.12 16.61 -0.19
C TYR A 52 6.45 17.09 1.22
N SER A 53 7.26 18.14 1.36
CA SER A 53 7.42 18.79 2.67
C SER A 53 6.12 19.46 3.10
N GLU A 54 5.94 19.74 4.39
CA GLU A 54 4.80 20.54 4.87
C GLU A 54 4.71 21.86 4.09
N GLU A 55 5.81 22.58 3.92
CA GLU A 55 5.82 23.86 3.19
C GLU A 55 5.40 23.73 1.73
N GLU A 56 5.70 22.59 1.09
CA GLU A 56 5.27 22.31 -0.28
C GLU A 56 3.80 21.88 -0.36
N ALA A 57 3.28 21.20 0.67
CA ALA A 57 1.91 20.70 0.68
C ALA A 57 0.90 21.78 1.07
N MET A 58 1.22 22.63 2.05
CA MET A 58 0.30 23.59 2.63
C MET A 58 -0.33 24.52 1.59
N GLY A 59 -1.66 24.67 1.66
CA GLY A 59 -2.46 25.52 0.78
C GLY A 59 -2.76 24.95 -0.62
N ASN A 60 -2.06 23.90 -1.04
CA ASN A 60 -2.33 23.19 -2.28
C ASN A 60 -3.56 22.28 -2.16
N LEU A 61 -4.18 21.97 -3.30
CA LEU A 61 -5.34 21.09 -3.36
C LEU A 61 -4.92 19.63 -3.17
N LEU A 62 -5.66 18.90 -2.34
CA LEU A 62 -5.50 17.46 -2.14
C LEU A 62 -5.39 16.71 -3.48
N GLU A 63 -6.27 17.05 -4.42
CA GLU A 63 -6.35 16.38 -5.71
C GLU A 63 -5.18 16.61 -6.65
N ASP A 64 -4.35 17.62 -6.40
CA ASP A 64 -3.16 17.94 -7.17
C ASP A 64 -1.89 17.31 -6.58
N LEU A 65 -1.94 16.89 -5.31
CA LEU A 65 -0.78 16.34 -4.60
C LEU A 65 -0.75 14.82 -4.66
N ILE A 66 -1.77 14.17 -4.10
CA ILE A 66 -1.71 12.73 -3.76
C ILE A 66 -2.82 11.90 -4.41
N ILE A 67 -3.82 12.52 -5.02
CA ILE A 67 -4.92 11.80 -5.68
C ILE A 67 -4.55 11.53 -7.15
N PRO A 68 -4.66 10.27 -7.63
CA PRO A 68 -4.51 9.97 -9.05
C PRO A 68 -5.59 10.64 -9.89
N ASP A 69 -5.26 11.00 -11.14
CA ASP A 69 -6.17 11.70 -12.06
C ASP A 69 -7.52 10.98 -12.24
N SER A 70 -7.52 9.64 -12.23
CA SER A 70 -8.73 8.82 -12.36
C SER A 70 -9.70 8.91 -11.19
N MET A 71 -9.25 9.36 -10.02
CA MET A 71 -10.06 9.46 -8.79
C MET A 71 -10.43 10.91 -8.45
N ARG A 72 -9.91 11.87 -9.21
CA ARG A 72 -10.00 13.30 -8.89
C ARG A 72 -11.45 13.78 -8.78
N GLU A 73 -12.27 13.49 -9.79
CA GLU A 73 -13.68 13.92 -9.79
C GLU A 73 -14.48 13.27 -8.65
N ASP A 74 -14.25 11.98 -8.40
CA ASP A 74 -14.92 11.23 -7.34
C ASP A 74 -14.64 11.82 -5.95
N ILE A 75 -13.38 12.18 -5.67
CA ILE A 75 -12.99 12.78 -4.37
C ILE A 75 -13.55 14.19 -4.22
N ILE A 76 -13.57 14.99 -5.30
CA ILE A 76 -14.15 16.34 -5.27
C ILE A 76 -15.64 16.26 -4.93
N GLU A 77 -16.39 15.37 -5.60
CA GLU A 77 -17.82 15.20 -5.35
C GLU A 77 -18.06 14.62 -3.96
N ALA A 78 -17.30 13.61 -3.53
CA ALA A 78 -17.47 12.98 -2.23
C ALA A 78 -17.21 13.98 -1.08
N HIS A 79 -16.17 14.81 -1.19
CA HIS A 79 -15.92 15.89 -0.23
C HIS A 79 -17.06 16.92 -0.21
N GLY A 80 -17.54 17.32 -1.39
CA GLY A 80 -18.68 18.24 -1.51
C GLY A 80 -19.97 17.68 -0.92
N ALA A 81 -20.26 16.39 -1.14
CA ALA A 81 -21.40 15.68 -0.58
C ALA A 81 -21.29 15.55 0.94
N TRP A 82 -20.08 15.36 1.49
CA TRP A 82 -19.90 15.36 2.94
C TRP A 82 -20.22 16.72 3.54
N LEU A 83 -19.71 17.80 2.97
CA LEU A 83 -20.03 19.16 3.43
C LEU A 83 -21.54 19.43 3.35
N ARG A 84 -22.13 19.26 2.18
CA ARG A 84 -23.53 19.61 1.88
C ARG A 84 -24.53 18.69 2.59
N ASP A 85 -24.36 17.39 2.42
CA ASP A 85 -25.38 16.38 2.75
C ASP A 85 -24.99 15.54 3.98
N GLY A 86 -23.73 15.58 4.41
CA GLY A 86 -23.26 14.80 5.56
C GLY A 86 -22.94 13.35 5.19
N VAL A 87 -22.81 13.05 3.90
CA VAL A 87 -22.43 11.72 3.43
C VAL A 87 -20.95 11.51 3.70
N GLU A 88 -20.64 10.61 4.64
CA GLU A 88 -19.26 10.32 5.02
C GLU A 88 -18.49 9.60 3.91
N ILE A 89 -17.21 9.94 3.76
CA ILE A 89 -16.30 9.18 2.90
C ILE A 89 -15.82 7.97 3.69
N PRO A 90 -16.21 6.74 3.31
CA PRO A 90 -15.85 5.54 4.07
C PRO A 90 -14.34 5.30 4.06
N ALA A 91 -13.84 4.69 5.13
CA ALA A 91 -12.47 4.20 5.17
C ALA A 91 -12.29 3.05 4.16
N ALA A 92 -11.20 3.06 3.42
CA ALA A 92 -10.94 2.08 2.37
C ALA A 92 -9.44 1.92 2.07
N GLU A 93 -9.09 0.81 1.44
CA GLU A 93 -7.81 0.69 0.77
C GLU A 93 -7.80 1.52 -0.52
N LEU A 94 -6.84 2.43 -0.64
CA LEU A 94 -6.67 3.31 -1.77
C LEU A 94 -5.28 3.14 -2.38
N GLU A 95 -5.15 3.49 -3.65
CA GLU A 95 -3.89 3.51 -4.37
C GLU A 95 -3.60 4.94 -4.79
N LEU A 96 -2.98 5.69 -3.87
CA LEU A 96 -2.65 7.10 -4.02
C LEU A 96 -1.33 7.27 -4.81
N ILE A 97 -0.91 8.52 -4.99
CA ILE A 97 0.37 8.85 -5.62
C ILE A 97 1.24 9.73 -4.72
N ASP A 98 2.56 9.56 -4.85
CA ASP A 98 3.54 10.48 -4.26
C ASP A 98 3.94 11.60 -5.24
N LYS A 99 4.86 12.47 -4.80
CA LYS A 99 5.45 13.55 -5.60
C LYS A 99 6.10 13.09 -6.92
N GLU A 100 6.59 11.85 -6.97
CA GLU A 100 7.17 11.25 -8.18
C GLU A 100 6.11 10.54 -9.05
N ARG A 101 4.82 10.67 -8.69
CA ARG A 101 3.66 9.99 -9.28
C ARG A 101 3.73 8.46 -9.19
N LYS A 102 4.49 7.93 -8.24
CA LYS A 102 4.52 6.50 -7.96
C LYS A 102 3.35 6.13 -7.06
N ARG A 103 2.84 4.91 -7.26
CA ARG A 103 1.70 4.38 -6.49
C ARG A 103 2.08 4.11 -5.05
N VAL A 104 1.28 4.64 -4.14
CA VAL A 104 1.39 4.47 -2.69
C VAL A 104 0.10 3.77 -2.21
N PRO A 105 0.13 2.45 -1.96
CA PRO A 105 -1.01 1.74 -1.41
C PRO A 105 -1.19 2.12 0.07
N VAL A 106 -2.37 2.62 0.42
CA VAL A 106 -2.69 3.03 1.80
C VAL A 106 -4.03 2.47 2.23
N PHE A 107 -4.21 2.28 3.53
CA PHE A 107 -5.53 2.28 4.14
C PHE A 107 -5.82 3.68 4.65
N SER A 108 -6.84 4.33 4.12
CA SER A 108 -7.19 5.71 4.46
C SER A 108 -8.50 5.76 5.23
N SER A 109 -8.52 6.52 6.32
CA SER A 109 -9.71 6.81 7.13
C SER A 109 -9.94 8.32 7.19
N HIS A 110 -11.20 8.75 7.11
CA HIS A 110 -11.55 10.16 6.99
C HIS A 110 -12.46 10.58 8.15
N VAL A 111 -12.29 11.80 8.64
CA VAL A 111 -13.18 12.43 9.62
C VAL A 111 -13.43 13.88 9.26
N MET A 112 -14.68 14.30 9.31
CA MET A 112 -15.07 15.71 9.13
C MET A 112 -15.28 16.36 10.50
N LEU A 113 -14.46 17.36 10.82
CA LEU A 113 -14.60 18.22 11.98
C LEU A 113 -15.34 19.50 11.59
N ASN A 114 -16.04 20.10 12.56
CA ASN A 114 -16.62 21.44 12.42
C ASN A 114 -17.56 21.62 11.21
N ARG A 115 -18.16 20.53 10.70
CA ARG A 115 -19.01 20.51 9.48
C ARG A 115 -20.06 21.62 9.44
N CYS A 116 -20.71 21.88 10.57
CA CYS A 116 -21.81 22.84 10.69
C CYS A 116 -21.34 24.26 11.07
N THR A 117 -20.04 24.53 11.01
CA THR A 117 -19.45 25.84 11.31
C THR A 117 -18.95 26.51 10.03
N GLU A 118 -18.42 27.72 10.14
CA GLU A 118 -17.82 28.44 9.01
C GLU A 118 -16.53 27.79 8.48
N ASN A 119 -15.84 26.99 9.30
CA ASN A 119 -14.55 26.37 8.98
C ASN A 119 -14.60 24.85 9.17
N PRO A 120 -15.28 24.11 8.29
CA PRO A 120 -15.25 22.66 8.31
C PRO A 120 -13.90 22.15 7.81
N GLU A 121 -13.39 21.09 8.44
CA GLU A 121 -12.07 20.53 8.16
C GLU A 121 -12.17 19.01 8.05
N MET A 122 -11.68 18.45 6.94
CA MET A 122 -11.56 17.02 6.78
C MET A 122 -10.14 16.59 7.17
N PHE A 123 -10.03 15.64 8.09
CA PHE A 123 -8.77 14.98 8.41
C PHE A 123 -8.72 13.58 7.80
N CYS A 124 -7.56 13.21 7.29
CA CYS A 124 -7.26 11.90 6.75
C CYS A 124 -6.15 11.25 7.57
N VAL A 125 -6.30 9.96 7.81
CA VAL A 125 -5.32 9.12 8.50
C VAL A 125 -4.97 7.98 7.56
N ASP A 126 -3.73 7.98 7.08
CA ASP A 126 -3.23 7.02 6.11
C ASP A 126 -2.20 6.11 6.74
N VAL A 127 -2.42 4.80 6.56
CA VAL A 127 -1.49 3.74 6.94
C VAL A 127 -0.89 3.16 5.68
N ASP A 128 0.43 3.21 5.56
CA ASP A 128 1.15 2.63 4.42
C ASP A 128 1.02 1.10 4.39
N LEU A 129 0.50 0.57 3.30
CA LEU A 129 0.35 -0.87 3.06
C LEU A 129 1.48 -1.43 2.17
N SER A 130 2.46 -0.61 1.78
CA SER A 130 3.55 -1.02 0.87
C SER A 130 4.33 -2.21 1.40
N GLY A 131 4.67 -2.20 2.69
CA GLY A 131 5.38 -3.31 3.33
C GLY A 131 4.55 -4.59 3.34
N GLN A 132 3.29 -4.48 3.75
CA GLN A 132 2.36 -5.62 3.82
C GLN A 132 2.12 -6.22 2.43
N LYS A 133 1.77 -5.41 1.43
CA LYS A 133 1.50 -5.87 0.06
C LYS A 133 2.73 -6.51 -0.60
N ARG A 134 3.96 -6.07 -0.25
CA ARG A 134 5.19 -6.72 -0.72
C ARG A 134 5.35 -8.12 -0.14
N ILE A 135 5.16 -8.26 1.16
CA ILE A 135 5.23 -9.55 1.86
C ILE A 135 4.14 -10.49 1.34
N GLU A 136 2.91 -10.01 1.16
CA GLU A 136 1.81 -10.81 0.61
C GLU A 136 2.13 -11.31 -0.80
N LYS A 137 2.64 -10.45 -1.68
CA LYS A 137 3.06 -10.83 -3.03
C LYS A 137 4.21 -11.84 -3.01
N GLU A 138 5.17 -11.68 -2.11
CA GLU A 138 6.30 -12.60 -1.96
C GLU A 138 5.83 -13.97 -1.45
N VAL A 139 4.98 -14.00 -0.42
CA VAL A 139 4.39 -15.25 0.09
C VAL A 139 3.57 -15.94 -0.99
N GLN A 140 2.76 -15.18 -1.75
CA GLN A 140 1.97 -15.72 -2.85
C GLN A 140 2.85 -16.25 -4.00
N TYR A 141 3.98 -15.59 -4.26
CA TYR A 141 4.97 -16.04 -5.23
C TYR A 141 5.63 -17.34 -4.77
N LEU A 142 6.13 -17.43 -3.54
CA LEU A 142 6.77 -18.64 -3.01
C LEU A 142 5.79 -19.81 -2.85
N SER A 143 4.51 -19.54 -2.60
CA SER A 143 3.47 -20.56 -2.65
C SER A 143 3.26 -21.13 -4.06
N GLN A 144 3.62 -20.39 -5.10
CA GLN A 144 3.39 -20.80 -6.49
C GLN A 144 4.64 -21.27 -7.22
N TYR A 145 5.78 -20.68 -6.92
CA TYR A 145 7.03 -20.83 -7.65
C TYR A 145 8.15 -21.32 -6.73
N ASP A 146 9.09 -22.05 -7.31
CA ASP A 146 10.33 -22.46 -6.66
C ASP A 146 11.33 -21.29 -6.71
N SER A 147 11.92 -20.97 -5.56
CA SER A 147 12.77 -19.78 -5.42
C SER A 147 14.10 -19.88 -6.14
N GLN A 148 14.61 -21.10 -6.41
CA GLN A 148 15.89 -21.30 -7.09
C GLN A 148 15.76 -21.27 -8.61
N THR A 149 14.64 -21.75 -9.14
CA THR A 149 14.45 -21.93 -10.59
C THR A 149 13.51 -20.90 -11.21
N GLY A 150 12.66 -20.23 -10.41
CA GLY A 150 11.60 -19.35 -10.90
C GLY A 150 10.47 -20.08 -11.64
N LEU A 151 10.49 -21.42 -11.65
CA LEU A 151 9.46 -22.26 -12.24
C LEU A 151 8.36 -22.56 -11.22
N PHE A 152 7.19 -23.01 -11.69
CA PHE A 152 6.14 -23.46 -10.77
C PHE A 152 6.66 -24.54 -9.83
N ASN A 153 6.35 -24.38 -8.54
CA ASN A 153 6.66 -25.40 -7.56
C ASN A 153 5.76 -26.64 -7.76
N LYS A 154 6.12 -27.72 -7.06
CA LYS A 154 5.44 -29.02 -7.19
C LYS A 154 3.94 -28.94 -6.90
N ASN A 155 3.54 -28.23 -5.85
CA ASN A 155 2.13 -28.11 -5.47
C ASN A 155 1.32 -27.35 -6.53
N SER A 156 1.92 -26.35 -7.15
CA SER A 156 1.27 -25.53 -8.18
C SER A 156 1.17 -26.25 -9.51
N LEU A 157 2.20 -26.99 -9.90
CA LEU A 157 2.12 -27.91 -11.05
C LEU A 157 0.99 -28.92 -10.87
N PHE A 158 0.88 -29.54 -9.69
CA PHE A 158 -0.18 -30.50 -9.39
C PHE A 158 -1.58 -29.87 -9.45
N THR A 159 -1.73 -28.67 -8.86
CA THR A 159 -3.02 -27.95 -8.88
C THR A 159 -3.42 -27.53 -10.30
N TYR A 160 -2.47 -27.00 -11.07
CA TYR A 160 -2.71 -26.55 -12.44
C TYR A 160 -3.02 -27.72 -13.38
N THR A 161 -2.26 -28.81 -13.29
CA THR A 161 -2.52 -30.02 -14.08
C THR A 161 -3.89 -30.61 -13.78
N LYS A 162 -4.28 -30.70 -12.49
CA LYS A 162 -5.62 -31.16 -12.10
C LYS A 162 -6.72 -30.29 -12.72
N LYS A 163 -6.65 -28.97 -12.56
CA LYS A 163 -7.63 -28.03 -13.14
C LYS A 163 -7.71 -28.14 -14.67
N THR A 164 -6.56 -28.26 -15.33
CA THR A 164 -6.49 -28.36 -16.80
C THR A 164 -7.09 -29.67 -17.30
N LEU A 165 -6.88 -30.78 -16.59
CA LEU A 165 -7.50 -32.07 -16.90
C LEU A 165 -9.03 -32.04 -16.74
N GLU A 166 -9.52 -31.43 -15.65
CA GLU A 166 -10.97 -31.26 -15.41
C GLU A 166 -11.63 -30.44 -16.53
N LYS A 167 -11.00 -29.32 -16.92
CA LYS A 167 -11.50 -28.49 -18.03
C LYS A 167 -11.45 -29.21 -19.38
N ALA A 168 -10.35 -29.88 -19.69
CA ALA A 168 -10.21 -30.61 -20.95
C ALA A 168 -11.22 -31.76 -21.07
N HIS A 169 -11.57 -32.40 -19.95
CA HIS A 169 -12.64 -33.40 -19.91
C HIS A 169 -14.01 -32.81 -20.28
N LEU A 170 -14.33 -31.64 -19.72
CA LEU A 170 -15.57 -30.91 -20.02
C LEU A 170 -15.62 -30.44 -21.48
N ASP A 171 -14.50 -29.90 -21.99
CA ASP A 171 -14.40 -29.33 -23.34
C ASP A 171 -14.10 -30.39 -24.43
N ARG A 172 -14.02 -31.69 -24.07
CA ARG A 172 -13.58 -32.82 -24.93
C ARG A 172 -12.26 -32.55 -25.66
N GLN A 173 -11.33 -31.89 -25.01
CA GLN A 173 -9.99 -31.62 -25.53
C GLN A 173 -8.96 -32.63 -25.01
N MET A 174 -7.94 -32.92 -25.82
CA MET A 174 -6.81 -33.75 -25.42
C MET A 174 -5.72 -32.90 -24.77
N THR A 175 -5.26 -33.30 -23.58
CA THR A 175 -4.17 -32.66 -22.85
C THR A 175 -2.94 -33.58 -22.80
N VAL A 176 -1.75 -33.02 -23.03
CA VAL A 176 -0.46 -33.75 -22.97
C VAL A 176 0.43 -33.11 -21.91
N ALA A 177 1.04 -33.93 -21.06
CA ALA A 177 2.05 -33.50 -20.09
C ALA A 177 3.41 -34.11 -20.46
N ILE A 178 4.45 -33.29 -20.53
CA ILE A 178 5.83 -33.71 -20.86
C ILE A 178 6.71 -33.51 -19.63
N PHE A 179 7.41 -34.57 -19.22
CA PHE A 179 8.42 -34.51 -18.16
C PHE A 179 9.81 -34.60 -18.77
N ILE A 180 10.62 -33.55 -18.57
CA ILE A 180 12.01 -33.49 -19.07
C ILE A 180 12.94 -33.57 -17.87
N GLY A 181 13.69 -34.67 -17.75
CA GLY A 181 14.71 -34.83 -16.73
C GLY A 181 16.07 -34.36 -17.24
N MET A 182 16.73 -33.46 -16.51
CA MET A 182 18.14 -33.13 -16.74
C MET A 182 19.04 -34.13 -16.01
N ARG A 183 19.96 -34.78 -16.74
CA ARG A 183 20.98 -35.63 -16.15
C ARG A 183 22.09 -34.72 -15.60
N ALA A 184 22.51 -34.95 -14.35
CA ALA A 184 23.55 -34.15 -13.71
C ALA A 184 24.82 -34.05 -14.59
N LEU A 185 25.39 -32.86 -14.73
CA LEU A 185 26.69 -32.66 -15.36
C LEU A 185 27.73 -33.39 -14.49
N HIS A 186 28.35 -34.42 -15.06
CA HIS A 186 29.40 -35.18 -14.39
C HIS A 186 30.64 -34.30 -14.26
N ASP A 187 31.07 -34.00 -13.03
CA ASP A 187 32.37 -33.35 -12.78
C ASP A 187 33.50 -34.26 -13.31
N PRO A 188 34.35 -33.82 -14.26
CA PRO A 188 35.40 -34.68 -14.83
C PRO A 188 36.64 -34.88 -13.94
N ILE A 189 36.72 -34.24 -12.77
CA ILE A 189 38.01 -34.04 -12.06
C ILE A 189 38.42 -35.22 -11.15
N LYS A 190 37.62 -36.28 -10.99
CA LYS A 190 37.98 -37.45 -10.14
C LYS A 190 38.18 -38.76 -10.91
N SER A 191 38.80 -38.73 -12.09
CA SER A 191 39.12 -39.95 -12.88
C SER A 191 40.62 -40.18 -13.15
N SER A 192 41.54 -39.56 -12.42
CA SER A 192 42.99 -39.77 -12.64
C SER A 192 43.81 -39.85 -11.36
N ALA A 193 43.63 -40.93 -10.59
CA ALA A 193 44.65 -41.42 -9.66
C ALA A 193 44.24 -42.82 -9.20
N LEU A 194 44.65 -43.85 -9.95
CA LEU A 194 44.99 -45.21 -9.47
C LEU A 194 45.34 -46.06 -10.71
N SER A 195 46.50 -45.76 -11.30
CA SER A 195 47.24 -46.72 -12.11
C SER A 195 48.72 -46.66 -11.71
N SER A 196 49.28 -47.86 -11.52
CA SER A 196 50.69 -48.26 -11.44
C SER A 196 51.51 -47.94 -10.18
N THR A 197 51.83 -49.00 -9.41
CA THR A 197 53.17 -49.50 -8.97
C THR A 197 52.95 -50.57 -7.87
N THR A 198 53.52 -51.78 -7.81
CA THR A 198 54.58 -52.51 -8.55
C THR A 198 54.50 -54.01 -8.17
N ASN A 199 54.92 -54.88 -9.08
CA ASN A 199 55.24 -56.30 -8.85
C ASN A 199 56.26 -56.51 -7.72
N PHE A 200 56.09 -57.56 -6.91
CA PHE A 200 56.99 -58.71 -6.75
C PHE A 200 56.26 -59.83 -6.01
#